data_AF-A0A926T3I1-F1
#
_entry.id   AF-A0A926T3I1-F1
#
_cell.length_a   1.000
_cell.length_b   1.000
_cell.length_c   1.000
_cell.angle_alpha   90.00
_cell.angle_beta   90.00
_cell.angle_gamma   90.00
#
_symmetry.space_group_name_H-M   'P 1'
#
loop_
_entity.id
_entity.type
_entity.pdbx_description
1 polymer ?
#
loop_
_entity_poly.entity_id
_entity_poly.type
_entity_poly.pdbx_seq_one_letter_code
_entity_poly.pdbx_strand_id
1 'polypeptide(L)'
;MAILTIDNLPDDLLEQIQKLANQNHQPINEQVINLLKQALQKPQPPLKFLVSPETDPTWEERCKATPQLLAEIEQRLEQRRVDNANVEWPDSTALLREDRDR
;
A
#
# COMPACT_ATOMS: atom_id res chain seq x y z
N MET A 1 17.10 21.74 14.22
CA MET A 1 15.67 21.98 13.94
C MET A 1 15.33 21.23 12.67
N ALA A 2 14.29 20.41 12.69
CA ALA A 2 13.80 19.77 11.46
C ALA A 2 12.97 20.79 10.67
N ILE A 3 13.13 20.80 9.35
CA ILE A 3 12.34 21.65 8.44
C ILE A 3 11.44 20.69 7.65
N LEU A 4 10.14 20.90 7.74
CA LEU A 4 9.14 20.15 6.97
C LEU A 4 8.68 21.03 5.81
N THR A 5 8.99 20.62 4.58
CA THR A 5 8.46 21.24 3.36
C THR A 5 7.37 20.33 2.81
N ILE A 6 6.17 20.87 2.63
CA ILE A 6 5.05 20.15 2.04
C ILE A 6 4.85 20.73 0.64
N ASP A 7 5.32 20.00 -0.37
CA ASP A 7 5.10 20.36 -1.77
C ASP A 7 3.73 19.84 -2.22
N ASN A 8 2.97 20.69 -2.92
CA ASN A 8 1.60 20.42 -3.39
C ASN A 8 0.55 20.24 -2.28
N LEU A 9 0.54 21.13 -1.28
CA LEU A 9 -0.59 21.22 -0.36
C LEU A 9 -1.83 21.74 -1.13
N PRO A 10 -2.98 21.04 -1.09
CA PRO A 10 -4.21 21.55 -1.68
C PRO A 10 -4.63 22.88 -1.06
N ASP A 11 -5.05 23.84 -1.89
CA ASP A 11 -5.46 25.18 -1.44
C ASP A 11 -6.60 25.12 -0.40
N ASP A 12 -7.56 24.21 -0.60
CA ASP A 12 -8.66 23.97 0.35
C ASP A 12 -8.17 23.60 1.76
N LEU A 13 -7.07 22.85 1.86
CA LEU A 13 -6.47 22.47 3.14
C LEU A 13 -5.71 23.64 3.76
N LEU A 14 -5.01 24.44 2.95
CA LEU A 14 -4.35 25.66 3.41
C LEU A 14 -5.37 26.62 4.04
N GLU A 15 -6.51 26.84 3.38
CA GLU A 15 -7.57 27.71 3.88
C GLU A 15 -8.15 27.21 5.21
N GLN A 16 -8.37 25.90 5.34
CA GLN A 16 -8.88 25.31 6.58
C GLN A 16 -7.89 25.47 7.73
N ILE A 17 -6.60 25.23 7.47
CA ILE A 17 -5.55 25.43 8.48
C ILE A 17 -5.47 26.90 8.87
N GLN A 18 -5.60 27.82 7.91
CA GLN A 18 -5.56 29.26 8.17
C GLN A 18 -6.77 29.74 8.97
N LYS A 19 -7.97 29.23 8.67
CA LYS A 19 -9.19 29.47 9.48
C LYS A 19 -9.01 28.98 10.92
N LEU A 20 -8.47 27.78 11.11
CA LEU A 20 -8.18 27.22 12.43
C LEU A 20 -7.11 28.00 13.19
N ALA A 21 -6.05 28.44 12.51
CA ALA A 21 -4.99 29.27 13.08
C ALA A 21 -5.55 30.62 13.57
N ASN A 22 -6.41 31.25 12.77
CA ASN A 22 -7.09 32.50 13.12
C ASN A 22 -8.02 32.33 14.34
N GLN A 23 -8.73 31.21 14.43
CA GLN A 23 -9.60 30.91 15.58
C GLN A 23 -8.81 30.72 16.88
N ASN A 24 -7.65 30.07 16.79
CA ASN A 24 -6.80 29.77 17.95
C ASN A 24 -5.80 30.89 18.28
N HIS A 25 -5.81 32.01 17.55
CA HIS A 25 -4.83 33.11 17.68
C HIS A 25 -3.37 32.64 17.61
N GLN A 26 -3.10 31.61 16.81
CA GLN A 26 -1.77 31.02 16.67
C GLN A 26 -1.24 31.23 15.25
N PRO A 27 0.09 31.35 15.08
CA PRO A 27 0.68 31.33 13.76
C PRO A 27 0.43 29.97 13.10
N ILE A 28 0.29 29.98 11.77
CA ILE A 28 -0.01 28.79 10.96
C ILE A 28 0.95 27.63 11.29
N ASN A 29 2.24 27.92 11.46
CA ASN A 29 3.26 26.94 11.79
C ASN A 29 2.98 26.22 13.12
N GLU A 30 2.55 26.95 14.17
CA GLU A 30 2.21 26.34 15.46
C GLU A 30 0.92 25.52 15.38
N GLN A 31 -0.08 26.01 14.63
CA GLN A 31 -1.31 25.27 14.41
C GLN A 31 -1.05 23.94 13.67
N VAL A 32 -0.16 23.94 12.67
CA VAL A 32 0.27 22.72 11.97
C VAL A 32 0.98 21.75 12.91
N ILE A 33 1.88 22.25 13.77
CA ILE A 33 2.56 21.43 14.77
C ILE A 33 1.57 20.81 15.76
N ASN A 34 0.57 21.58 16.21
CA ASN A 34 -0.46 21.10 17.12
C ASN A 34 -1.36 20.05 16.46
N LEU A 35 -1.74 20.24 15.20
CA LEU A 35 -2.48 19.24 14.43
C LEU A 35 -1.67 17.95 14.26
N LEU A 36 -0.37 18.04 13.95
CA LEU A 36 0.52 16.89 13.85
C LEU A 36 0.63 16.15 15.19
N LYS A 37 0.81 16.87 16.30
CA LYS A 37 0.83 16.26 17.65
C LYS A 37 -0.48 15.54 17.97
N GLN A 38 -1.62 16.15 17.66
CA GLN A 38 -2.93 15.52 17.85
C GLN A 38 -3.13 14.29 16.95
N ALA A 39 -2.66 14.35 15.71
CA ALA A 39 -2.73 13.24 14.77
C ALA A 39 -1.87 12.04 15.21
N LEU A 40 -0.72 12.31 15.85
CA LEU A 40 0.15 11.28 16.43
C LEU A 40 -0.41 10.69 17.74
N GLN A 41 -1.16 11.47 18.51
CA GLN A 41 -1.80 10.99 19.74
C GLN A 41 -3.06 10.14 19.48
N LYS A 42 -3.73 10.35 18.35
CA LYS A 42 -4.81 9.45 17.94
C LYS A 42 -4.20 8.11 17.53
N PRO A 43 -4.74 6.97 18.00
CA PRO A 43 -4.33 5.66 17.51
C PRO A 43 -4.66 5.60 16.02
N GLN A 44 -3.66 5.84 15.17
CA GLN A 44 -3.79 5.65 13.75
C GLN A 44 -3.85 4.14 13.49
N PRO A 45 -4.76 3.65 12.63
CA PRO A 45 -4.69 2.26 12.21
C PRO A 45 -3.28 2.04 11.61
N PRO A 46 -2.59 0.95 11.99
CA PRO A 46 -1.27 0.67 11.46
C PRO A 46 -1.35 0.70 9.94
N LEU A 47 -0.43 1.44 9.30
CA LEU A 47 -0.34 1.48 7.85
C LEU A 47 -0.24 0.03 7.38
N LYS A 48 -1.07 -0.38 6.40
CA LYS A 48 -1.15 -1.77 5.90
C LYS A 48 0.19 -2.34 5.40
N PHE A 49 1.20 -1.49 5.23
CA PHE A 49 2.55 -1.83 4.79
C PHE A 49 3.55 -2.03 5.94
N LEU A 50 3.20 -1.60 7.16
CA LEU A 50 3.99 -1.80 8.38
C LEU A 50 3.43 -2.96 9.21
N VAL A 51 3.00 -4.04 8.55
CA VAL A 51 2.69 -5.28 9.27
C VAL A 51 4.03 -5.99 9.50
N SER A 52 4.78 -5.49 10.48
CA SER A 52 5.94 -6.18 11.03
C SER A 52 5.49 -7.00 12.26
N PRO A 53 6.18 -8.11 12.58
CA PRO A 53 5.86 -8.96 13.74
C PRO A 53 5.80 -8.19 15.06
N GLU A 54 6.50 -7.06 15.17
CA GLU A 54 6.57 -6.22 16.37
C GLU A 54 5.31 -5.37 16.60
N THR A 55 4.46 -5.20 15.58
CA THR A 55 3.38 -4.20 15.56
C THR A 55 1.98 -4.79 15.48
N ASP A 56 1.83 -6.06 15.08
CA ASP A 56 0.53 -6.70 14.92
C ASP A 56 0.51 -8.09 15.58
N PRO A 57 -0.26 -8.30 16.66
CA PRO A 57 -0.37 -9.61 17.31
C PRO A 57 -1.01 -10.69 16.41
N THR A 58 -1.67 -10.30 15.30
CA THR A 58 -2.24 -11.24 14.32
C THR A 58 -1.28 -11.58 13.17
N TRP A 59 -0.07 -11.01 13.14
CA TRP A 59 0.93 -11.31 12.11
C TRP A 59 1.28 -12.80 12.05
N GLU A 60 1.50 -13.45 13.20
CA GLU A 60 1.82 -14.87 13.25
C GLU A 60 0.70 -15.76 12.67
N GLU A 61 -0.56 -15.42 12.95
CA GLU A 61 -1.71 -16.15 12.41
C GLU A 61 -1.81 -15.99 10.88
N ARG A 62 -1.53 -14.79 10.36
CA ARG A 62 -1.52 -14.54 8.91
C ARG A 62 -0.36 -15.25 8.22
N CYS A 63 0.83 -15.27 8.83
CA CYS A 63 1.98 -16.03 8.31
C CYS A 63 1.74 -17.54 8.30
N LYS A 64 0.96 -18.07 9.26
CA LYS A 64 0.56 -19.49 9.28
C LYS A 64 -0.40 -19.86 8.13
N ALA A 65 -1.20 -18.90 7.65
CA ALA A 65 -2.12 -19.12 6.52
C ALA A 65 -1.42 -19.07 5.15
N THR A 66 -0.28 -18.36 5.04
CA THR A 66 0.50 -18.25 3.80
C THR A 66 0.93 -19.59 3.18
N PRO A 67 1.50 -20.56 3.92
CA PRO A 67 1.90 -21.84 3.34
C PRO A 67 0.69 -22.67 2.84
N GLN A 68 -0.47 -22.52 3.46
CA GLN A 68 -1.70 -23.20 2.99
C GLN A 68 -2.19 -22.62 1.66
N LEU A 69 -2.17 -21.29 1.54
CA LEU A 69 -2.51 -20.60 0.29
C LEU A 69 -1.53 -20.95 -0.84
N LEU A 70 -0.23 -21.02 -0.55
CA LEU A 70 0.77 -21.42 -1.53
C LEU A 70 0.55 -22.86 -2.01
N ALA A 71 0.29 -23.80 -1.10
CA ALA A 71 0.01 -25.18 -1.45
C ALA A 71 -1.28 -25.32 -2.29
N GLU A 72 -2.33 -24.54 -1.97
CA GLU A 72 -3.56 -24.52 -2.77
C GLU A 72 -3.34 -23.95 -4.18
N ILE A 73 -2.51 -22.90 -4.31
CA ILE A 73 -2.14 -22.33 -5.61
C ILE A 73 -1.36 -23.36 -6.44
N GLU A 74 -0.37 -24.02 -5.84
CA GLU A 74 0.42 -25.07 -6.51
C GLU A 74 -0.48 -26.21 -6.98
N GLN A 75 -1.41 -26.68 -6.13
CA GLN A 75 -2.35 -27.74 -6.48
C GLN A 75 -3.26 -27.33 -7.66
N ARG A 76 -3.78 -26.10 -7.65
CA ARG A 76 -4.60 -25.58 -8.76
C ARG A 76 -3.81 -25.42 -10.05
N LEU A 77 -2.55 -25.01 -9.97
CA LEU A 77 -1.67 -24.92 -11.13
C LEU A 77 -1.36 -26.30 -11.70
N GLU A 78 -1.13 -27.30 -10.85
CA GLU A 78 -0.88 -28.67 -11.27
C GLU A 78 -2.11 -29.30 -11.92
N GLN A 79 -3.31 -29.09 -11.35
CA GLN A 79 -4.57 -29.49 -11.96
C GLN A 79 -4.76 -28.85 -13.34
N ARG A 80 -4.54 -27.53 -13.44
CA ARG A 80 -4.61 -26.83 -14.73
C ARG A 80 -3.58 -27.33 -15.73
N ARG A 81 -2.37 -27.71 -15.30
CA ARG A 81 -1.34 -28.29 -16.18
C ARG A 81 -1.76 -29.64 -16.72
N VAL A 82 -2.36 -30.49 -15.89
CA VAL A 82 -2.89 -31.79 -16.32
C VAL A 82 -4.08 -31.61 -17.26
N ASP A 83 -5.02 -30.72 -16.94
CA ASP A 83 -6.18 -30.42 -17.79
C ASP A 83 -5.77 -29.79 -19.13
N ASN A 84 -4.73 -28.95 -19.11
CA ASN A 84 -4.17 -28.28 -20.29
C ASN A 84 -3.12 -29.11 -21.03
N ALA A 85 -2.71 -30.29 -20.54
CA ALA A 85 -1.72 -31.13 -21.22
C ALA A 85 -2.21 -31.64 -22.59
N ASN A 86 -3.53 -31.66 -22.79
CA ASN A 86 -4.18 -31.99 -24.07
C ASN A 86 -4.61 -30.77 -24.87
N VAL A 87 -4.31 -29.55 -24.39
CA VAL A 87 -4.63 -28.30 -25.08
C VAL A 87 -3.33 -27.77 -25.68
N GLU A 88 -3.22 -27.82 -27.01
CA GLU A 88 -2.17 -27.10 -27.73
C GLU A 88 -2.44 -25.60 -27.58
N TRP A 89 -1.95 -25.00 -26.49
CA TRP A 89 -1.97 -23.56 -26.33
C TRP A 89 -1.11 -22.98 -27.45
N PRO A 90 -1.64 -22.07 -28.29
CA PRO A 90 -0.81 -21.39 -29.27
C PRO A 90 0.29 -20.67 -28.50
N ASP A 91 1.54 -20.97 -28.87
CA ASP A 91 2.70 -20.37 -28.26
C ASP A 91 2.55 -18.86 -28.32
N SER A 92 2.37 -18.23 -27.16
CA SER A 92 2.06 -16.80 -27.05
C SER A 92 3.22 -15.94 -27.57
N THR A 93 4.38 -16.55 -27.78
CA THR A 93 5.57 -15.91 -28.34
C THR A 93 5.71 -16.10 -29.86
N ALA A 94 4.78 -16.81 -30.51
CA ALA A 94 4.80 -17.03 -31.96
C ALA A 94 4.82 -15.70 -32.74
N LEU A 95 3.95 -14.76 -32.37
CA LEU A 95 3.90 -13.41 -32.98
C LEU A 95 5.17 -12.59 -32.73
N LEU A 96 5.81 -12.78 -31.56
CA LEU A 96 7.05 -12.09 -31.21
C LEU A 96 8.25 -12.62 -32.01
N ARG A 97 8.23 -13.89 -32.43
CA ARG A 97 9.28 -14.46 -33.29
C ARG A 97 9.09 -14.02 -34.74
N GLU A 98 7.86 -14.03 -35.23
CA GLU A 98 7.52 -13.56 -36.58
C GLU A 98 7.96 -12.10 -36.80
N ASP A 99 7.77 -11.23 -35.80
CA ASP A 99 8.21 -9.83 -35.86
C ASP A 99 9.74 -9.68 -35.81
N ARG A 100 10.45 -10.63 -35.19
CA ARG A 100 11.92 -10.63 -35.11
C ARG A 100 12.60 -11.11 -36.40
N ASP A 101 11.90 -11.94 -37.18
CA ASP A 101 12.39 -12.50 -38.45
C ASP A 101 11.98 -11.64 -39.67
N ARG A 102 11.29 -10.50 -39.46
CA ARG A 102 11.04 -9.44 -40.46
C ARG A 102 12.17 -8.42 -40.53
#